data_AF-A0A2U1KAM3-F1
#
_entry.id   AF-A0A2U1KAM3-F1
#
_cell.length_a   1.000
_cell.length_b   1.000
_cell.length_c   1.000
_cell.angle_alpha   90.00
_cell.angle_beta   90.00
_cell.angle_gamma   90.00
#
_symmetry.space_group_name_H-M   'P 1'
#
loop_
_entity.id
_entity.type
_entity.pdbx_description
1 polymer ?
#
loop_
_entity_poly.entity_id
_entity_poly.type
_entity_poly.pdbx_seq_one_letter_code
_entity_poly.pdbx_strand_id
1 'polypeptide(L)'
;MPDNIRYDGEGQYWIAINAEHTYGWDLARKYPYIRKVFAFLEKYQIRPSAEKNAGAIVVDLDGKLVERYYERELTFVTTGIKIGEHLYLGNLMSSFITRLNLTQYPATPSSLTN
;
A
#
# COMPACT_ATOMS: atom_id res chain seq x y z
N MET A 1 5.97 3.07 -17.77
CA MET A 1 6.20 1.90 -16.90
C MET A 1 5.53 2.22 -15.57
N PRO A 2 4.78 1.29 -14.93
CA PRO A 2 4.30 1.53 -13.57
C PRO A 2 5.52 1.76 -12.67
N ASP A 3 5.61 2.93 -12.07
CA ASP A 3 6.75 3.39 -11.28
C ASP A 3 6.81 2.75 -9.88
N ASN A 4 5.68 2.16 -9.46
CA ASN A 4 5.47 1.48 -8.19
C ASN A 4 5.82 -0.02 -8.19
N ILE A 5 6.29 -0.58 -9.31
CA ILE A 5 6.69 -2.00 -9.43
C ILE A 5 8.22 -2.09 -9.58
N ARG A 6 8.89 -2.86 -8.72
CA ARG A 6 10.35 -3.03 -8.69
C ARG A 6 10.74 -4.49 -8.60
N TYR A 7 11.52 -4.98 -9.57
CA TYR A 7 12.15 -6.29 -9.49
C TYR A 7 13.31 -6.26 -8.49
N ASP A 8 13.44 -7.26 -7.64
CA ASP A 8 14.51 -7.30 -6.63
C ASP A 8 15.80 -8.00 -7.06
N GLY A 9 15.80 -8.63 -8.24
CA GLY A 9 16.95 -9.40 -8.73
C GLY A 9 16.91 -10.88 -8.34
N GLU A 10 16.01 -11.29 -7.46
CA GLU A 10 15.96 -12.61 -6.81
C GLU A 10 14.67 -13.39 -7.15
N GLY A 11 13.96 -12.97 -8.20
CA GLY A 11 12.73 -13.64 -8.65
C GLY A 11 11.44 -13.06 -8.06
N GLN A 12 11.49 -11.90 -7.39
CA GLN A 12 10.31 -11.27 -6.82
C GLN A 12 10.11 -9.83 -7.32
N TYR A 13 8.85 -9.42 -7.38
CA TYR A 13 8.46 -8.03 -7.64
C TYR A 13 7.84 -7.41 -6.40
N TRP A 14 8.37 -6.26 -6.03
CA TRP A 14 7.88 -5.39 -4.97
C TRP A 14 6.94 -4.35 -5.57
N ILE A 15 5.71 -4.31 -5.07
CA ILE A 15 4.67 -3.43 -5.57
C ILE A 15 4.16 -2.56 -4.43
N ALA A 16 4.33 -1.25 -4.55
CA ALA A 16 3.75 -0.31 -3.60
C ALA A 16 2.23 -0.21 -3.76
N ILE A 17 1.54 -0.30 -2.62
CA ILE A 17 0.09 -0.18 -2.49
C ILE A 17 -0.21 1.10 -1.72
N ASN A 18 -0.89 2.03 -2.38
CA ASN A 18 -1.18 3.37 -1.85
C ASN A 18 -2.18 3.36 -0.68
N ALA A 19 -3.15 2.47 -0.73
CA ALA A 19 -4.13 2.21 0.31
C ALA A 19 -4.89 0.91 -0.03
N GLU A 20 -5.49 0.31 0.98
CA GLU A 20 -6.40 -0.81 0.79
C GLU A 20 -7.73 -0.38 0.14
N HIS A 21 -8.29 -1.30 -0.64
CA HIS A 21 -9.65 -1.15 -1.13
C HIS A 21 -10.66 -1.34 0.01
N THR A 22 -11.35 -0.26 0.39
CA THR A 22 -12.33 -0.26 1.48
C THR A 22 -13.76 -0.22 0.95
N TYR A 23 -14.72 -0.59 1.80
CA TYR A 23 -16.15 -0.48 1.46
C TYR A 23 -16.58 0.94 1.07
N GLY A 24 -15.92 1.96 1.62
CA GLY A 24 -16.12 3.35 1.20
C GLY A 24 -15.78 3.59 -0.27
N TRP A 25 -14.71 2.95 -0.77
CA TRP A 25 -14.33 2.99 -2.19
C TRP A 25 -15.32 2.24 -3.08
N ASP A 26 -15.87 1.09 -2.64
CA ASP A 26 -16.94 0.39 -3.35
C ASP A 26 -18.16 1.29 -3.55
N LEU A 27 -18.58 1.97 -2.48
CA LEU A 27 -19.71 2.88 -2.51
C LEU A 27 -19.43 4.11 -3.40
N ALA A 28 -18.25 4.71 -3.30
CA ALA A 28 -17.88 5.84 -4.15
C ALA A 28 -17.79 5.45 -5.64
N ARG A 29 -17.36 4.22 -5.95
CA ARG A 29 -17.33 3.66 -7.31
C ARG A 29 -18.75 3.42 -7.83
N LYS A 30 -19.64 2.85 -7.01
CA LYS A 30 -21.01 2.48 -7.39
C LYS A 30 -21.93 3.70 -7.50
N TYR A 31 -21.76 4.70 -6.63
CA TYR A 31 -22.71 5.81 -6.49
C TYR A 31 -22.05 7.17 -6.71
N PRO A 32 -22.33 7.86 -7.83
CA PRO A 32 -21.68 9.13 -8.17
C PRO A 32 -21.87 10.26 -7.15
N TYR A 33 -22.99 10.27 -6.41
CA TYR A 33 -23.24 11.28 -5.38
C TYR A 33 -22.31 11.11 -4.16
N ILE A 34 -21.99 9.87 -3.77
CA ILE A 34 -21.03 9.59 -2.68
C ILE A 34 -19.65 10.09 -3.07
N ARG A 35 -19.21 9.81 -4.30
CA ARG A 35 -17.95 10.36 -4.83
C ARG A 35 -17.92 11.89 -4.81
N LYS A 36 -19.04 12.57 -5.13
CA LYS A 36 -19.12 14.03 -5.02
C LYS A 36 -19.02 14.51 -3.57
N VAL A 37 -19.62 13.80 -2.62
CA VAL A 37 -19.49 14.12 -1.18
C VAL A 37 -18.03 13.97 -0.74
N PHE A 38 -17.33 12.89 -1.14
CA PHE A 38 -15.91 12.73 -0.80
C PHE A 38 -15.05 13.86 -1.36
N ALA A 39 -15.23 14.21 -2.64
CA ALA A 39 -14.51 15.33 -3.25
C ALA A 39 -14.84 16.68 -2.58
N PHE A 40 -16.09 16.87 -2.13
CA PHE A 40 -16.48 18.05 -1.37
C PHE A 40 -15.80 18.09 0.00
N LEU A 41 -15.76 16.97 0.74
CA LEU A 41 -15.10 16.90 2.05
C LEU A 41 -13.59 17.14 1.94
N GLU A 42 -12.95 16.62 0.88
CA GLU A 42 -11.52 16.82 0.61
C GLU A 42 -11.17 18.31 0.44
N LYS A 43 -12.06 19.12 -0.15
CA LYS A 43 -11.90 20.58 -0.25
C LYS A 43 -11.74 21.25 1.12
N TYR A 44 -12.36 20.69 2.16
CA TYR A 44 -12.28 21.17 3.54
C TYR A 44 -11.23 20.43 4.38
N GLN A 45 -10.33 19.68 3.73
CA GLN A 45 -9.31 18.84 4.37
C GLN A 45 -9.90 17.76 5.29
N ILE A 46 -11.20 17.48 5.16
CA ILE A 46 -11.86 16.37 5.86
C ILE A 46 -11.68 15.16 4.97
N ARG A 47 -10.69 14.34 5.27
CA ARG A 47 -10.48 13.08 4.55
C ARG A 47 -11.29 11.98 5.23
N PRO A 48 -12.26 11.35 4.55
CA PRO A 48 -12.86 10.13 5.04
C PRO A 48 -11.74 9.12 5.30
N SER A 49 -11.79 8.36 6.40
CA SER A 49 -10.83 7.29 6.74
C SER A 49 -10.88 6.08 5.77
N ALA A 50 -11.19 6.33 4.50
CA ALA A 50 -11.23 5.34 3.44
C ALA A 50 -9.83 4.87 3.04
N GLU A 51 -8.80 5.68 3.32
CA GLU A 51 -7.40 5.37 3.07
C GLU A 51 -6.78 4.80 4.35
N LYS A 52 -6.31 3.57 4.27
CA LYS A 52 -5.62 2.85 5.35
C LYS A 52 -4.83 1.70 4.76
N ASN A 53 -3.99 1.06 5.58
CA ASN A 53 -3.33 -0.20 5.23
C ASN A 53 -2.44 -0.09 3.97
N ALA A 54 -1.77 1.05 3.78
CA ALA A 54 -0.79 1.21 2.72
C ALA A 54 0.51 0.47 3.04
N GLY A 55 1.30 0.20 2.01
CA GLY A 55 2.58 -0.48 2.15
C GLY A 55 3.09 -1.09 0.86
N ALA A 56 3.58 -2.32 0.93
CA ALA A 56 4.08 -3.06 -0.23
C ALA A 56 3.62 -4.51 -0.21
N ILE A 57 3.36 -5.06 -1.39
CA ILE A 57 3.19 -6.50 -1.60
C ILE A 57 4.38 -7.04 -2.38
N VAL A 58 4.64 -8.32 -2.18
CA VAL A 58 5.65 -9.08 -2.89
C VAL A 58 4.94 -10.16 -3.70
N VAL A 59 5.23 -10.22 -4.99
CA VAL A 59 4.72 -11.26 -5.88
C VAL A 59 5.87 -12.01 -6.54
N ASP A 60 5.67 -13.29 -6.84
CA ASP A 60 6.62 -14.08 -7.63
C ASP A 60 6.53 -13.75 -9.14
N LEU A 61 7.33 -14.44 -9.96
CA LEU A 61 7.37 -14.25 -11.41
C LEU A 61 6.05 -14.60 -12.12
N ASP A 62 5.20 -15.42 -11.50
CA ASP A 62 3.88 -15.78 -11.98
C ASP A 62 2.81 -14.78 -11.50
N GLY A 63 3.19 -13.79 -10.69
CA GLY A 63 2.31 -12.76 -10.13
C GLY A 63 1.52 -13.23 -8.91
N LYS A 64 1.87 -14.36 -8.30
CA LYS A 64 1.22 -14.86 -7.07
C LYS A 64 1.74 -14.09 -5.86
N LEU A 65 0.83 -13.67 -4.98
CA LEU A 65 1.17 -13.02 -3.72
C LEU A 65 2.01 -13.95 -2.83
N VAL A 66 3.19 -13.48 -2.44
CA VAL A 66 4.11 -14.16 -1.52
C VAL A 66 4.01 -13.54 -0.14
N GLU A 67 4.11 -12.20 -0.06
CA GLU A 67 4.14 -11.46 1.20
C GLU A 67 3.39 -10.14 1.09
N ARG A 68 2.89 -9.64 2.23
CA ARG A 68 2.24 -8.33 2.35
C ARG A 68 2.78 -7.60 3.58
N TYR A 69 3.29 -6.40 3.35
CA TYR A 69 3.71 -5.45 4.38
C TYR A 69 2.77 -4.26 4.35
N TYR A 70 2.11 -3.99 5.47
CA TYR A 70 1.21 -2.85 5.59
C TYR A 70 1.18 -2.33 7.02
N GLU A 71 0.83 -1.07 7.16
CA GLU A 71 0.57 -0.45 8.46
C GLU A 71 -0.76 0.31 8.34
N ARG A 72 -1.56 0.26 9.42
CA ARG A 72 -2.96 0.69 9.40
C ARG A 72 -3.11 2.19 9.15
N GLU A 73 -2.27 3.00 9.77
CA GLU A 73 -2.31 4.46 9.67
C GLU A 73 -1.55 4.98 8.45
N LEU A 74 -0.68 4.15 7.87
CA LEU A 74 0.05 4.47 6.66
C LEU A 74 -0.90 4.56 5.46
N THR A 75 -0.75 5.66 4.73
CA THR A 75 -1.51 6.00 3.52
C THR A 75 -0.58 6.60 2.46
N PHE A 76 -0.95 6.56 1.18
CA PHE A 76 -0.22 7.15 0.06
C PHE A 76 1.23 6.67 -0.11
N VAL A 77 1.48 5.39 0.13
CA VAL A 77 2.73 4.76 -0.27
C VAL A 77 2.77 4.64 -1.78
N THR A 78 3.78 5.24 -2.41
CA THR A 78 3.93 5.26 -3.88
C THR A 78 5.15 4.53 -4.37
N THR A 79 6.07 4.16 -3.48
CA THR A 79 7.27 3.39 -3.82
C THR A 79 7.52 2.37 -2.74
N GLY A 80 7.83 1.14 -3.15
CA GLY A 80 8.28 0.07 -2.27
C GLY A 80 9.48 -0.59 -2.93
N ILE A 81 10.65 -0.52 -2.30
CA ILE A 81 11.89 -1.09 -2.83
C ILE A 81 12.64 -1.84 -1.74
N LYS A 82 13.02 -3.08 -2.05
CA LYS A 82 13.94 -3.87 -1.24
C LYS A 82 15.38 -3.50 -1.61
N ILE A 83 16.19 -3.21 -0.59
CA ILE A 83 17.63 -3.02 -0.73
C ILE A 83 18.30 -3.81 0.41
N GLY A 84 18.96 -4.91 0.04
CA GLY A 84 19.46 -5.88 1.02
C GLY A 84 18.32 -6.41 1.90
N GLU A 85 18.52 -6.39 3.21
CA GLU A 85 17.56 -6.87 4.21
C GLU A 85 16.49 -5.83 4.60
N HIS A 86 16.36 -4.73 3.84
CA HIS A 86 15.46 -3.64 4.21
C HIS A 86 14.48 -3.29 3.09
N LEU A 87 13.23 -3.04 3.49
CA LEU A 87 12.21 -2.45 2.65
C LEU A 87 12.14 -0.94 2.91
N TYR A 88 12.18 -0.16 1.84
CA TYR A 88 12.01 1.29 1.86
C TYR A 88 10.67 1.65 1.22
N LEU A 89 9.85 2.42 1.94
CA LEU A 89 8.57 2.92 1.47
C LEU A 89 8.61 4.43 1.29
N GLY A 90 8.40 4.88 0.07
CA GLY A 90 8.18 6.30 -0.26
C GLY A 90 6.71 6.66 -0.09
N ASN A 91 6.45 7.83 0.49
CA ASN A 91 5.10 8.29 0.83
C ASN A 91 4.90 9.74 0.36
N LEU A 92 3.76 10.05 -0.28
CA LEU A 92 3.47 11.40 -0.77
C LEU A 92 3.00 12.38 0.31
N MET A 93 2.46 11.88 1.41
CA MET A 93 1.91 12.68 2.50
C MET A 93 2.90 12.89 3.64
N SER A 94 4.02 12.15 3.63
CA SER A 94 5.06 12.21 4.64
C SER A 94 6.35 12.82 4.09
N SER A 95 7.06 13.57 4.93
CA SER A 95 8.39 14.12 4.64
C SER A 95 9.52 13.13 4.94
N PHE A 96 9.22 11.87 5.26
CA PHE A 96 10.20 10.83 5.57
C PHE A 96 9.97 9.55 4.74
N ILE A 97 11.05 8.77 4.58
CA ILE A 97 11.02 7.44 3.98
C ILE A 97 10.95 6.41 5.10
N THR A 98 9.95 5.55 5.08
CA THR A 98 9.87 4.44 6.04
C THR A 98 10.89 3.38 5.66
N ARG A 99 11.66 2.90 6.65
CA ARG A 99 12.60 1.79 6.49
C ARG A 99 12.21 0.66 7.45
N LEU A 100 11.96 -0.52 6.89
CA LEU A 100 11.61 -1.73 7.64
C LEU A 100 12.72 -2.76 7.47
N ASN A 101 13.17 -3.36 8.57
CA ASN A 101 14.11 -4.48 8.53
C ASN A 101 13.32 -5.79 8.36
N LEU A 102 13.57 -6.52 7.26
CA LEU A 102 12.81 -7.71 6.87
C LEU A 102 13.22 -8.95 7.66
N THR A 103 14.44 -9.00 8.20
CA THR A 103 14.91 -10.13 9.03
C THR A 103 14.39 -10.04 10.45
N GLN A 104 14.18 -8.83 10.97
CA GLN A 104 13.57 -8.58 12.28
C GLN A 104 12.03 -8.67 12.22
N TYR A 105 11.42 -8.20 11.13
CA TYR A 105 9.97 -8.15 10.95
C TYR A 105 9.56 -8.92 9.68
N PRO A 106 9.63 -10.26 9.68
CA PRO A 106 9.19 -11.06 8.55
C PRO A 106 7.67 -10.92 8.33
N ALA A 107 7.23 -11.06 7.08
CA ALA A 107 5.80 -11.04 6.77
C ALA A 107 5.09 -12.19 7.48
N THR A 108 3.88 -11.92 8.01
CA THR A 108 3.06 -12.97 8.59
C THR A 108 2.37 -13.76 7.46
N PRO A 109 2.42 -15.11 7.47
CA PRO A 109 1.72 -15.93 6.50
C PRO A 109 0.22 -15.60 6.47
N SER A 110 -0.34 -15.42 5.27
CA SER A 110 -1.76 -15.07 5.09
C SER A 110 -2.75 -16.11 5.63
N SER A 111 -2.27 -17.32 5.97
CA SER A 111 -3.06 -18.41 6.56
C SER A 111 -3.39 -18.22 8.06
N LEU A 112 -2.93 -17.15 8.70
CA LEU A 112 -3.09 -16.92 10.15
C LEU A 112 -4.04 -15.77 10.52
N THR A 113 -4.63 -15.08 9.55
CA THR A 113 -5.60 -14.00 9.79
C THR A 113 -6.99 -14.44 9.37
N ASN A 114 -7.74 -15.02 10.31
CA ASN A 114 -9.20 -15.21 10.25
C ASN A 114 -9.93 -13.93 10.68
#